data_AF-A0A7X0AQY7-F1
#
_entry.id   AF-A0A7X0AQY7-F1
#
_cell.length_a   1.000
_cell.length_b   1.000
_cell.length_c   1.000
_cell.angle_alpha   90.00
_cell.angle_beta   90.00
_cell.angle_gamma   90.00
#
_symmetry.space_group_name_H-M   'P 1'
#
loop_
_entity.id
_entity.type
_entity.pdbx_description
1 polymer ?
#
loop_
_entity_poly.entity_id
_entity_poly.type
_entity_poly.pdbx_seq_one_letter_code
_entity_poly.pdbx_strand_id
1 'polypeptide(L)' 'MSRRGNCWDNAVAESFFSSLKKERIKKRIYADRETAVLDVTEYIEGFYNPTRRHSYLGGVSPN' A
#
# COMPACT_ATOMS: atom_id res chain seq x y z
N MET A 1 -12.09 14.70 2.95
CA MET A 1 -12.79 14.76 1.64
C MET A 1 -11.85 15.42 0.65
N SER A 2 -11.34 14.67 -0.32
CA SER A 2 -10.44 15.17 -1.37
C SER A 2 -11.21 15.95 -2.44
N ARG A 3 -10.70 17.11 -2.89
CA ARG A 3 -11.32 17.93 -3.95
C ARG A 3 -11.06 17.30 -5.33
N ARG A 4 -12.10 17.21 -6.17
CA ARG A 4 -11.96 16.83 -7.59
C ARG A 4 -10.90 17.70 -8.27
N GLY A 5 -9.88 17.07 -8.88
CA GLY A 5 -8.84 17.75 -9.64
C GLY A 5 -7.47 17.84 -8.95
N ASN A 6 -7.31 17.39 -7.70
CA ASN A 6 -6.01 17.35 -7.04
C ASN A 6 -5.37 15.96 -7.15
N CYS A 7 -4.61 15.73 -8.23
CA CYS A 7 -3.94 14.45 -8.50
C CYS A 7 -2.94 14.06 -7.40
N TRP A 8 -2.40 15.03 -6.66
CA TRP A 8 -1.44 14.81 -5.59
C TRP A 8 -2.05 14.21 -4.32
N ASP A 9 -3.32 14.50 -4.04
CA ASP A 9 -4.02 13.94 -2.87
C ASP A 9 -4.30 12.44 -3.06
N ASN A 10 -4.59 12.03 -4.30
CA ASN A 10 -4.79 10.63 -4.64
C ASN A 10 -3.47 9.88 -4.93
N ALA A 11 -2.39 10.59 -5.26
CA ALA A 11 -1.12 9.97 -5.67
C ALA A 11 -0.55 9.00 -4.61
N VAL A 12 -0.72 9.31 -3.32
CA VAL A 12 -0.28 8.42 -2.22
C VAL A 12 -1.09 7.13 -2.21
N ALA A 13 -2.42 7.24 -2.33
CA ALA A 13 -3.32 6.09 -2.39
C ALA A 13 -3.06 5.25 -3.65
N GLU A 14 -2.90 5.89 -4.82
CA GLU A 14 -2.60 5.22 -6.08
C GLU A 14 -1.26 4.47 -6.03
N SER A 15 -0.23 5.07 -5.44
CA SER A 15 1.07 4.44 -5.22
C SER A 15 0.96 3.23 -4.30
N PHE A 16 0.22 3.34 -3.18
CA PHE A 16 -0.07 2.22 -2.29
C PHE A 16 -0.76 1.06 -3.02
N PHE A 17 -1.87 1.32 -3.72
CA PHE A 17 -2.63 0.27 -4.40
C PHE A 17 -1.86 -0.38 -5.56
N SER A 18 -1.04 0.38 -6.28
CA SER A 18 -0.13 -0.17 -7.30
C SER A 18 0.85 -1.18 -6.70
N SER A 19 1.43 -0.81 -5.55
CA SER A 19 2.42 -1.59 -4.81
C SER A 19 1.81 -2.86 -4.22
N LEU A 20 0.67 -2.72 -3.52
CA LEU A 20 -0.09 -3.85 -2.96
C LEU A 20 -0.45 -4.88 -4.05
N LYS A 21 -0.93 -4.39 -5.20
CA LYS A 21 -1.28 -5.27 -6.31
C LYS A 21 -0.08 -6.00 -6.88
N LYS A 22 1.05 -5.32 -7.06
CA LYS A 22 2.28 -5.90 -7.63
C LYS A 22 2.94 -6.91 -6.69
N GLU A 23 3.02 -6.58 -5.40
CA GLU A 23 3.83 -7.29 -4.42
C GLU A 23 3.06 -8.43 -3.74
N ARG A 24 1.74 -8.29 -3.53
CA ARG A 24 0.92 -9.29 -2.81
C ARG A 24 -0.18 -9.94 -3.65
N ILE A 25 -0.93 -9.16 -4.44
CA ILE A 25 -2.16 -9.68 -5.08
C ILE A 25 -1.88 -10.41 -6.42
N LYS A 26 -0.88 -9.99 -7.21
CA LYS A 26 -0.64 -10.53 -8.57
C LYS A 26 -0.40 -12.05 -8.64
N LYS A 27 -0.05 -12.71 -7.54
CA LYS A 27 0.21 -14.17 -7.48
C LYS A 27 -0.60 -14.90 -6.42
N ARG A 28 -1.61 -14.26 -5.82
CA ARG A 28 -2.33 -14.83 -4.68
C ARG A 28 -3.84 -14.76 -4.90
N ILE A 29 -4.49 -15.91 -4.77
CA ILE A 29 -5.95 -16.02 -4.75
C ILE A 29 -6.32 -16.33 -3.30
N TYR A 30 -7.10 -15.44 -2.68
CA TYR A 30 -7.59 -15.63 -1.32
C TYR A 30 -8.86 -16.48 -1.37
N ALA A 31 -8.90 -17.55 -0.57
CA ALA A 31 -10.08 -18.40 -0.45
C ALA A 31 -11.18 -17.72 0.37
N ASP A 32 -10.81 -16.86 1.33
CA ASP A 32 -11.72 -16.19 2.22
C ASP A 32 -11.33 -14.72 2.46
N ARG A 33 -12.34 -13.89 2.77
CA ARG A 33 -12.17 -12.45 2.99
C ARG A 33 -11.34 -12.16 4.24
N GLU A 34 -11.51 -12.91 5.33
CA GLU A 34 -10.78 -12.71 6.58
C GLU A 34 -9.29 -12.94 6.37
N THR A 35 -8.94 -13.96 5.58
CA THR A 35 -7.55 -14.24 5.21
C THR A 35 -6.94 -13.09 4.40
N ALA A 36 -7.72 -12.53 3.46
CA ALA A 36 -7.27 -11.37 2.68
C ALA A 36 -7.07 -10.13 3.54
N VAL A 37 -7.94 -9.89 4.53
CA VAL A 37 -7.83 -8.75 5.46
C VAL A 37 -6.58 -8.89 6.32
N LEU A 38 -6.34 -10.05 6.92
CA LEU A 38 -5.16 -10.31 7.75
C LEU A 38 -3.85 -10.11 6.95
N ASP A 39 -3.78 -10.64 5.72
CA ASP A 39 -2.59 -10.49 4.88
C ASP A 39 -2.32 -9.03 4.50
N VAL A 40 -3.36 -8.28 4.17
CA VAL A 40 -3.24 -6.86 3.82
C VAL A 40 -2.80 -6.05 5.04
N THR A 41 -3.36 -6.33 6.22
CA THR A 41 -2.97 -5.66 7.47
C THR A 41 -1.52 -5.95 7.84
N GLU A 42 -1.09 -7.22 7.80
CA GLU A 42 0.30 -7.62 8.04
C GLU A 42 1.24 -6.94 7.02
N TYR A 43 0.83 -6.86 5.76
CA TYR A 43 1.63 -6.18 4.74
C TYR A 43 1.76 -4.68 5.01
N ILE A 44 0.69 -4.01 5.47
CA ILE A 44 0.72 -2.58 5.79
C ILE A 44 1.62 -2.32 7.01
N GLU A 45 1.37 -3.02 8.11
CA GLU A 45 2.01 -2.77 9.40
C GLU A 45 3.42 -3.36 9.50
N GLY A 46 3.64 -4.55 8.92
CA GLY A 46 4.91 -5.27 9.00
C GLY A 46 5.91 -4.91 7.90
N PHE A 47 5.46 -4.38 6.76
CA PHE A 47 6.33 -4.13 5.61
C PHE A 47 6.19 -2.73 5.02
N TYR A 48 4.99 -2.32 4.64
CA TYR A 48 4.78 -1.09 3.88
C TYR A 48 5.16 0.16 4.68
N ASN A 49 4.66 0.31 5.91
CA ASN A 49 4.99 1.47 6.75
C ASN A 49 6.41 1.45 7.34
N PRO A 50 6.92 0.34 7.91
CA PRO A 50 8.22 0.36 8.59
C PRO A 50 9.42 0.14 7.66
N THR A 51 9.27 -0.62 6.58
CA THR A 51 10.42 -1.13 5.80
C THR A 51 10.52 -0.48 4.42
N ARG A 52 9.40 -0.02 3.86
CA ARG A 52 9.37 0.47 2.49
C ARG A 52 10.01 1.85 2.41
N ARG A 53 11.09 1.94 1.65
CA ARG A 53 11.75 3.21 1.35
C ARG A 53 10.90 4.00 0.36
N HIS A 54 10.32 5.10 0.80
CA HIS A 54 9.57 5.97 -0.09
C HIS A 54 10.56 6.91 -0.79
N SER A 55 10.66 6.82 -2.12
CA SER A 55 11.53 7.69 -2.92
C SER A 55 11.20 9.18 -2.73
N TYR A 56 9.94 9.49 -2.42
CA TYR A 56 9.47 10.84 -2.09
C TYR A 56 10.02 11.36 -0.75
N LEU A 57 10.33 10.48 0.21
CA LEU A 57 10.93 10.82 1.50
C LEU A 57 12.48 10.83 1.45
N GLY A 58 13.11 10.66 0.29
CA GLY A 58 14.57 10.51 0.21
C GLY A 58 15.07 9.12 0.60
N GLY A 59 14.20 8.11 0.55
CA GLY A 59 14.56 6.71 0.82
C GLY A 59 14.48 6.28 2.28
N VAL A 60 13.86 7.09 3.14
CA VAL A 60 13.52 6.70 4.52
C VAL A 60 12.10 6.11 4.57
N SER A 61 11.91 5.17 5.49
CA SER A 61 10.58 4.67 5.85
C SER A 61 9.83 5.74 6.66
N PRO A 62 8.49 5.86 6.55
CA PRO A 62 7.69 6.89 7.21
C PRO A 62 7.56 6.78 8.75
N ASN A 63 8.41 5.97 9.40
CA ASN A 63 8.48 5.84 10.87
C ASN A 63 9.73 6.52 11.43
#